data_AF-A0A8J4DV62-F1
#
_entry.id   AF-A0A8J4DV62-F1
#
_cell.length_a   1.000
_cell.length_b   1.000
_cell.length_c   1.000
_cell.angle_alpha   90.00
_cell.angle_beta   90.00
_cell.angle_gamma   90.00
#
_symmetry.space_group_name_H-M   'P 1'
#
loop_
_entity.id
_entity.type
_entity.pdbx_description
1 polymer ?
#
loop_
_entity_poly.entity_id
_entity_poly.type
_entity_poly.pdbx_seq_one_letter_code
_entity_poly.pdbx_strand_id
1 'polypeptide(L)' 'MRGRGYASSAVAGVSQWALDSGAVALNLYTDLANPTSNAIYRRIGYRRVGDAREWDLTG' A
#
# COMPACT_ATOMS: atom_id res chain seq x y z
N MET A 1 -21.01 2.87 -0.98
CA MET A 1 -20.23 3.88 -0.25
C MET A 1 -18.74 3.67 -0.54
N ARG A 2 -18.15 4.41 -1.49
CA ARG A 2 -16.71 4.31 -1.86
C ARG A 2 -16.15 5.72 -2.02
N GLY A 3 -14.97 6.01 -1.45
CA GLY A 3 -14.25 7.27 -1.72
C GLY A 3 -14.06 8.28 -0.59
N ARG A 4 -14.21 7.91 0.69
CA ARG A 4 -14.03 8.84 1.83
C ARG A 4 -12.60 9.00 2.35
N GLY A 5 -11.57 8.56 1.62
CA GLY A 5 -10.18 8.70 2.06
C GLY A 5 -9.77 7.82 3.24
N TYR A 6 -10.66 6.98 3.78
CA TYR A 6 -10.36 6.09 4.90
C TYR A 6 -9.21 5.12 4.62
N ALA A 7 -9.16 4.58 3.39
CA ALA A 7 -8.04 3.72 2.98
C ALA A 7 -6.72 4.50 3.03
N SER A 8 -6.72 5.75 2.55
CA SER A 8 -5.54 6.62 2.56
C SER A 8 -5.11 6.98 3.98
N SER A 9 -6.06 7.34 4.85
CA SER A 9 -5.77 7.74 6.24
C SER A 9 -5.31 6.55 7.09
N ALA A 10 -5.91 5.37 6.89
CA ALA A 10 -5.48 4.16 7.58
C ALA A 10 -4.05 3.76 7.17
N VAL A 11 -3.76 3.76 5.86
CA VAL A 11 -2.42 3.43 5.35
C VAL A 11 -1.40 4.45 5.83
N ALA A 12 -1.70 5.75 5.79
CA ALA A 12 -0.81 6.78 6.30
C ALA A 12 -0.55 6.62 7.81
N GLY A 13 -1.58 6.34 8.61
CA GLY A 13 -1.45 6.14 10.06
C GLY A 13 -0.59 4.92 10.41
N VAL A 14 -0.83 3.78 9.77
CA VAL A 14 -0.02 2.57 9.95
C VAL A 14 1.43 2.81 9.48
N SER A 15 1.61 3.54 8.39
CA SER A 15 2.93 3.89 7.88
C SER A 15 3.72 4.73 8.87
N GLN A 16 3.08 5.77 9.41
CA GLN A 16 3.70 6.65 10.39
C GLN A 16 4.06 5.88 11.66
N TRP A 17 3.14 5.06 12.18
CA TRP A 17 3.42 4.24 13.36
C TRP A 17 4.61 3.28 13.15
N ALA A 18 4.73 2.66 11.97
CA ALA A 18 5.86 1.79 11.67
C ALA A 18 7.18 2.56 11.60
N LEU A 19 7.19 3.75 10.98
CA LEU A 19 8.38 4.62 10.94
C LEU A 19 8.77 5.08 12.34
N ASP A 20 7.81 5.49 13.17
CA ASP A 20 8.03 5.89 14.56
C ASP A 20 8.55 4.71 15.42
N SER A 21 8.20 3.48 15.05
CA SER A 21 8.69 2.25 15.67
C SER A 21 10.10 1.83 15.17
N GLY A 22 10.72 2.62 14.28
CA GLY A 22 12.08 2.38 13.78
C GLY A 22 12.16 1.61 12.45
N ALA A 23 11.05 1.44 11.73
CA ALA A 23 11.09 0.85 10.40
C ALA A 23 11.87 1.77 9.44
N VAL A 24 12.82 1.19 8.71
CA VAL A 24 13.66 1.92 7.74
C VAL A 24 12.97 2.08 6.37
N ALA A 25 12.02 1.19 6.08
CA ALA A 25 11.22 1.21 4.85
C ALA A 25 9.92 0.44 5.05
N LEU A 26 8.88 0.81 4.29
CA LEU A 26 7.63 0.07 4.18
C LEU A 26 7.42 -0.40 2.74
N ASN A 27 7.14 -1.69 2.59
CA ASN A 27 6.72 -2.27 1.31
C ASN A 27 5.25 -2.64 1.38
N LEU A 28 4.51 -2.19 0.37
CA LEU A 28 3.09 -2.48 0.23
C LEU A 28 2.88 -3.31 -1.04
N TYR A 29 2.23 -4.46 -0.89
CA TYR A 29 1.69 -5.22 -2.01
C TYR A 29 0.26 -4.77 -2.28
N THR A 30 -0.05 -4.54 -3.54
CA THR A 30 -1.39 -4.15 -3.96
C THR A 30 -1.68 -4.69 -5.34
N ASP A 31 -2.96 -4.84 -5.65
CA ASP A 31 -3.40 -5.27 -6.97
C ASP A 31 -3.04 -4.21 -8.03
N LEU A 32 -2.23 -4.63 -9.01
CA LEU A 32 -1.82 -3.78 -10.12
C LEU A 32 -3.01 -3.33 -10.97
N ALA A 33 -4.08 -4.11 -11.02
CA ALA A 33 -5.31 -3.82 -11.76
C ALA A 33 -6.21 -2.79 -11.05
N ASN A 34 -5.86 -2.31 -9.85
CA ASN A 34 -6.61 -1.27 -9.13
C ASN A 34 -5.93 0.11 -9.24
N PRO A 35 -6.12 0.85 -10.36
CA PRO A 35 -5.45 2.12 -10.61
C PRO A 35 -5.83 3.21 -9.59
N THR A 36 -7.03 3.13 -9.01
CA THR A 36 -7.52 4.07 -8.00
C THR A 36 -6.73 3.96 -6.70
N SER A 37 -6.56 2.74 -6.18
CA SER A 37 -5.72 2.50 -5.00
C SER A 37 -4.25 2.85 -5.27
N ASN A 38 -3.75 2.51 -6.47
CA ASN A 38 -2.37 2.82 -6.86
C ASN A 38 -2.10 4.32 -6.95
N ALA A 39 -3.10 5.13 -7.31
CA ALA A 39 -2.99 6.59 -7.25
C ALA A 39 -2.93 7.11 -5.80
N ILE A 40 -3.67 6.50 -4.88
CA ILE A 40 -3.65 6.86 -3.45
C ILE A 40 -2.27 6.61 -2.84
N TYR A 41 -1.69 5.42 -3.05
CA TYR A 41 -0.39 5.08 -2.46
C TYR A 41 0.73 6.01 -2.94
N ARG A 42 0.74 6.35 -4.23
CA ARG A 42 1.67 7.35 -4.78
C ARG A 42 1.51 8.72 -4.14
N ARG A 43 0.27 9.13 -3.82
CA ARG A 43 -0.02 10.39 -3.14
C ARG A 43 0.46 10.43 -1.68
N ILE A 44 0.56 9.27 -1.02
CA ILE A 44 1.04 9.11 0.36
C ILE A 44 2.58 9.04 0.42
N GLY A 45 3.25 8.89 -0.73
CA GLY A 45 4.73 8.85 -0.81
C GLY A 45 5.30 7.48 -1.17
N TYR A 46 4.46 6.47 -1.41
CA TYR A 46 4.92 5.18 -1.91
C TYR A 46 5.36 5.28 -3.37
N ARG A 47 6.46 4.61 -3.70
CA ARG A 47 6.96 4.46 -5.06
C ARG A 47 6.86 3.00 -5.50
N ARG A 48 6.48 2.77 -6.75
CA ARG A 48 6.51 1.43 -7.34
C ARG A 48 7.96 0.97 -7.48
N VAL A 49 8.27 -0.17 -6.84
CA VAL A 49 9.62 -0.78 -6.87
C VAL A 49 9.68 -2.04 -7.74
N GLY A 50 8.54 -2.67 -8.03
CA GLY A 50 8.43 -3.87 -8.85
C GLY A 50 7.02 -4.44 -8.84
N ASP A 51 6.86 -5.59 -9.50
CA ASP A 51 5.64 -6.39 -9.47
C ASP A 51 5.89 -7.67 -8.70
N ALA A 52 4.90 -8.10 -7.93
CA ALA A 52 4.91 -9.39 -7.26
C ALA A 52 3.80 -10.27 -7.83
N ARG A 53 4.07 -11.57 -7.91
CA ARG A 53 3.07 -12.57 -8.28
C ARG A 53 2.87 -13.49 -7.10
N GLU A 54 1.62 -13.64 -6.71
CA GLU A 54 1.19 -14.64 -5.75
C GLU A 54 0.97 -15.95 -6.49
N TRP A 55 1.59 -17.03 -6.00
CA TRP A 55 1.41 -18.37 -6.54
C TRP A 55 0.71 -19.20 -5.47
N ASP A 56 -0.49 -19.68 -5.78
CA ASP A 56 -1.15 -20.68 -4.95
C ASP A 56 -0.63 -22.06 -5.37
N LEU A 57 0.08 -22.72 -4.46
CA LEU A 57 0.67 -24.05 -4.67
C LEU A 57 -0.28 -25.18 -4.25
N THR A 58 -1.51 -24.83 -3.88
CA THR A 58 -2.54 -25.80 -3.52
C THR A 58 -3.28 -26.23 -4.78
N GLY A 59 -2.74 -27.26 -5.44
CA GLY A 59 -3.39 -28.03 -6.51
C GLY A 59 -3.69 -29.44 -6.06
#